data_AF-A0A951ZHL1-F1
#
_entry.id   AF-A0A951ZHL1-F1
#
_cell.length_a   1.000
_cell.length_b   1.000
_cell.length_c   1.000
_cell.angle_alpha   90.00
_cell.angle_beta   90.00
_cell.angle_gamma   90.00
#
_symmetry.space_group_name_H-M   'P 1'
#
loop_
_entity.id
_entity.type
_entity.pdbx_description
1 polymer ?
#
loop_
_entity_poly.entity_id
_entity_poly.type
_entity_poly.pdbx_seq_one_letter_code
_entity_poly.pdbx_strand_id
1 'polypeptide(L)'
;GAMASGMELCAMYPITPATSVTHYLSEVFEKFGGTIHQAEDEIAAAGAAIGASFAGKVAFTITSGPGLALKTEMLGLAVMTETPLVLVDVQRGGPSTGLPTKVEQSDLLAAMFGQTGDAPHIVMAPATIEECFHIMITARRLAETFRTLVMVLTDANLATGVTPFPTPVLDEKWQAAPLDLAPVKDGQKPYDWDPKTGLSERIIPGRPGGMFTLTGLAHDDRSKVAYSADIHQRSSAMRSRKIAVLQSLLQPPTVYGDATGDLLVVGWGSTKGAIEEAVDRARKQGLKVSALHLRFLSPLEPGLKEIFTKFKKVMTVEINYSDEPDDPYVTEENRRRGQLSMLLRNATLVDVDCWGRVPGEPLRPMSILEAIRGRMPRGGAA
;
A
#
# COMPACT_ATOMS: atom_id res chain seq x y z
N GLY A 1 -1.17 -13.45 9.23
CA GLY A 1 -0.98 -11.99 9.23
C GLY A 1 -1.82 -11.33 10.28
N ALA A 2 -3.09 -10.99 9.96
CA ALA A 2 -3.95 -10.18 10.84
C ALA A 2 -4.07 -10.71 12.29
N MET A 3 -4.40 -12.00 12.47
CA MET A 3 -4.47 -12.59 13.82
C MET A 3 -3.15 -12.52 14.59
N ALA A 4 -2.04 -12.89 13.93
CA ALA A 4 -0.70 -12.82 14.53
C ALA A 4 -0.29 -11.38 14.89
N SER A 5 -0.87 -10.38 14.21
CA SER A 5 -0.60 -8.96 14.48
C SER A 5 -1.33 -8.41 15.70
N GLY A 6 -2.27 -9.17 16.29
CA GLY A 6 -3.10 -8.77 17.41
C GLY A 6 -4.24 -7.79 17.05
N MET A 7 -4.61 -7.67 15.77
CA MET A 7 -5.85 -6.99 15.37
C MET A 7 -7.04 -7.88 15.73
N GLU A 8 -8.05 -7.28 16.36
CA GLU A 8 -9.20 -8.00 16.92
C GLU A 8 -10.50 -7.77 16.14
N LEU A 9 -10.51 -6.88 15.14
CA LEU A 9 -11.71 -6.63 14.34
C LEU A 9 -11.40 -6.54 12.85
N CYS A 10 -12.13 -7.35 12.08
CA CYS A 10 -12.22 -7.31 10.63
C CYS A 10 -13.63 -6.86 10.24
N ALA A 11 -13.81 -5.63 9.76
CA ALA A 11 -15.09 -5.20 9.20
C ALA A 11 -15.07 -5.30 7.68
N MET A 12 -16.06 -5.95 7.08
CA MET A 12 -16.06 -6.30 5.67
C MET A 12 -17.45 -6.25 5.06
N TYR A 13 -17.49 -6.13 3.74
CA TYR A 13 -18.64 -6.50 2.91
C TYR A 13 -18.15 -7.57 1.92
N PRO A 14 -18.92 -8.66 1.67
CA PRO A 14 -18.44 -9.74 0.80
C PRO A 14 -18.16 -9.27 -0.63
N ILE A 15 -16.91 -9.41 -1.09
CA ILE A 15 -16.49 -9.06 -2.44
C ILE A 15 -15.35 -9.97 -2.92
N THR A 16 -15.51 -10.60 -4.08
CA THR A 16 -14.44 -11.41 -4.70
C THR A 16 -13.28 -10.50 -5.13
N PRO A 17 -12.01 -10.89 -4.96
CA PRO A 17 -11.50 -12.13 -4.34
C PRO A 17 -11.18 -12.01 -2.84
N ALA A 18 -11.53 -10.90 -2.20
CA ALA A 18 -11.28 -10.66 -0.77
C ALA A 18 -12.02 -11.63 0.17
N THR A 19 -13.18 -12.16 -0.23
CA THR A 19 -14.02 -12.99 0.64
C THR A 19 -13.33 -14.28 1.13
N SER A 20 -12.29 -14.78 0.43
CA SER A 20 -11.52 -15.94 0.89
C SER A 20 -10.86 -15.72 2.25
N VAL A 21 -10.35 -14.50 2.49
CA VAL A 21 -9.74 -14.11 3.76
C VAL A 21 -10.77 -14.15 4.88
N THR A 22 -11.96 -13.61 4.63
CA THR A 22 -13.01 -13.50 5.64
C THR A 22 -13.69 -14.83 5.92
N HIS A 23 -13.81 -15.71 4.92
CA HIS A 23 -14.23 -17.10 5.14
C HIS A 23 -13.26 -17.81 6.08
N TYR A 24 -11.95 -17.73 5.80
CA TYR A 24 -10.95 -18.35 6.68
C TYR A 24 -11.02 -17.77 8.10
N LEU A 25 -11.05 -16.44 8.23
CA LEU A 25 -11.15 -15.81 9.54
C LEU A 25 -12.45 -16.21 10.27
N SER A 26 -13.58 -16.41 9.58
CA SER A 26 -14.85 -16.74 10.23
C SER A 26 -14.79 -18.08 10.98
N GLU A 27 -13.90 -18.98 10.56
CA GLU A 27 -13.72 -20.29 11.20
C GLU A 27 -12.82 -20.26 12.44
N VAL A 28 -11.95 -19.24 12.55
CA VAL A 28 -10.85 -19.25 13.53
C VAL A 28 -10.73 -17.98 14.37
N PHE A 29 -11.20 -16.82 13.92
CA PHE A 29 -10.83 -15.54 14.53
C PHE A 29 -11.39 -15.37 15.94
N GLU A 30 -12.64 -15.80 16.17
CA GLU A 30 -13.29 -15.77 17.49
C GLU A 30 -12.58 -16.65 18.53
N LYS A 31 -11.95 -17.75 18.11
CA LYS A 31 -11.17 -18.63 19.00
C LYS A 31 -9.96 -17.91 19.62
N PHE A 32 -9.54 -16.80 19.02
CA PHE A 32 -8.44 -15.96 19.48
C PHE A 32 -8.91 -14.55 19.90
N GLY A 33 -10.21 -14.38 20.18
CA GLY A 33 -10.79 -13.14 20.67
C GLY A 33 -11.04 -12.07 19.60
N GLY A 34 -10.90 -12.40 18.32
CA GLY A 34 -11.21 -11.49 17.22
C GLY A 34 -12.64 -11.64 16.70
N THR A 35 -13.17 -10.58 16.10
CA THR A 35 -14.53 -10.51 15.58
C THR A 35 -14.53 -10.17 14.11
N ILE A 36 -15.38 -10.85 13.33
CA ILE A 36 -15.72 -10.42 11.97
C ILE A 36 -17.06 -9.71 12.01
N HIS A 37 -17.06 -8.48 11.52
CA HIS A 37 -18.28 -7.70 11.32
C HIS A 37 -18.59 -7.64 9.84
N GLN A 38 -19.54 -8.47 9.39
CA GLN A 38 -20.12 -8.33 8.05
C GLN A 38 -21.12 -7.17 8.09
N ALA A 39 -20.76 -6.06 7.44
CA ALA A 39 -21.62 -4.90 7.31
C ALA A 39 -22.57 -5.04 6.10
N GLU A 40 -23.50 -4.11 5.99
CA GLU A 40 -24.47 -4.00 4.91
C GLU A 40 -23.88 -3.52 3.58
N ASP A 41 -22.79 -2.76 3.63
CA ASP A 41 -22.02 -2.24 2.49
C ASP A 41 -20.57 -1.88 2.88
N GLU A 42 -19.78 -1.46 1.90
CA GLU A 42 -18.39 -1.06 2.12
C GLU A 42 -18.21 0.22 2.95
N ILE A 43 -19.17 1.14 2.93
CA ILE A 43 -19.13 2.39 3.70
C ILE A 43 -19.29 2.06 5.18
N ALA A 44 -20.32 1.29 5.52
CA ALA A 44 -20.60 0.80 6.86
C ALA A 44 -19.43 -0.04 7.39
N ALA A 45 -18.85 -0.92 6.57
CA ALA A 45 -17.68 -1.69 6.96
C ALA A 45 -16.47 -0.80 7.31
N ALA A 46 -16.21 0.27 6.55
CA ALA A 46 -15.13 1.21 6.89
C ALA A 46 -15.44 2.01 8.17
N GLY A 47 -16.70 2.44 8.35
CA GLY A 47 -17.14 3.12 9.57
C GLY A 47 -17.00 2.26 10.82
N ALA A 48 -17.40 0.99 10.75
CA ALA A 48 -17.22 0.03 11.84
C ALA A 48 -15.74 -0.18 12.19
N ALA A 49 -14.86 -0.32 11.19
CA ALA A 49 -13.42 -0.45 11.42
C ALA A 49 -12.82 0.82 12.05
N ILE A 50 -13.20 2.02 11.58
CA ILE A 50 -12.72 3.29 12.15
C ILE A 50 -13.21 3.46 13.59
N GLY A 51 -14.48 3.16 13.86
CA GLY A 51 -15.05 3.24 15.20
C GLY A 51 -14.39 2.25 16.17
N ALA A 52 -14.21 1.00 15.75
CA ALA A 52 -13.50 -0.01 16.53
C ALA A 52 -12.04 0.39 16.77
N SER A 53 -11.36 0.90 15.75
CA SER A 53 -10.02 1.43 15.90
C SER A 53 -10.00 2.55 16.91
N PHE A 54 -10.85 3.58 16.77
CA PHE A 54 -10.98 4.71 17.70
C PHE A 54 -11.19 4.28 19.16
N ALA A 55 -11.97 3.22 19.39
CA ALA A 55 -12.22 2.67 20.72
C ALA A 55 -11.00 1.97 21.36
N GLY A 56 -9.97 1.59 20.58
CA GLY A 56 -8.81 0.92 21.13
C GLY A 56 -7.79 0.48 20.08
N LYS A 57 -7.66 -0.84 19.92
CA LYS A 57 -6.65 -1.47 19.05
C LYS A 57 -6.96 -1.21 17.58
N VAL A 58 -5.92 -1.21 16.76
CA VAL A 58 -6.05 -1.09 15.30
C VAL A 58 -6.99 -2.17 14.77
N ALA A 59 -8.01 -1.75 14.04
CA ALA A 59 -8.89 -2.63 13.27
C ALA A 59 -8.47 -2.62 11.79
N PHE A 60 -8.98 -3.59 11.03
CA PHE A 60 -8.80 -3.59 9.59
C PHE A 60 -10.12 -3.81 8.85
N THR A 61 -10.14 -3.34 7.60
CA THR A 61 -11.17 -3.65 6.62
C THR A 61 -10.51 -4.25 5.38
N ILE A 62 -11.27 -5.05 4.63
CA ILE A 62 -10.78 -5.71 3.43
C ILE A 62 -11.80 -5.55 2.30
N THR A 63 -11.31 -5.38 1.08
CA THR A 63 -12.11 -5.05 -0.10
C THR A 63 -11.40 -5.43 -1.41
N SER A 64 -12.02 -5.10 -2.53
CA SER A 64 -11.40 -4.96 -3.85
C SER A 64 -11.75 -3.59 -4.47
N GLY A 65 -11.31 -3.30 -5.69
CA GLY A 65 -11.44 -2.00 -6.38
C GLY A 65 -12.80 -1.27 -6.25
N PRO A 66 -13.97 -1.90 -6.54
CA PRO A 66 -15.26 -1.24 -6.38
C PRO A 66 -15.55 -0.79 -4.94
N GLY A 67 -15.20 -1.64 -3.98
CA GLY A 67 -15.37 -1.32 -2.58
C GLY A 67 -14.34 -0.32 -2.05
N LEU A 68 -13.12 -0.28 -2.62
CA LEU A 68 -12.15 0.79 -2.36
C LEU A 68 -12.75 2.14 -2.77
N ALA A 69 -13.38 2.21 -3.94
CA ALA A 69 -14.02 3.43 -4.42
C ALA A 69 -15.11 3.93 -3.45
N LEU A 70 -15.95 3.03 -2.91
CA LEU A 70 -16.98 3.37 -1.92
C LEU A 70 -16.39 3.80 -0.57
N LYS A 71 -15.26 3.23 -0.16
CA LYS A 71 -14.60 3.55 1.12
C LYS A 71 -13.86 4.89 1.11
N THR A 72 -13.64 5.50 -0.04
CA THR A 72 -12.80 6.69 -0.23
C THR A 72 -13.04 7.80 0.81
N GLU A 73 -14.29 8.18 1.07
CA GLU A 73 -14.63 9.22 2.06
C GLU A 73 -14.21 8.82 3.47
N MET A 74 -14.52 7.58 3.89
CA MET A 74 -14.19 7.06 5.21
C MET A 74 -12.67 6.91 5.40
N LEU A 75 -11.94 6.57 4.35
CA LEU A 75 -10.48 6.54 4.37
C LEU A 75 -9.90 7.95 4.55
N GLY A 76 -10.49 8.96 3.91
CA GLY A 76 -10.18 10.37 4.17
C GLY A 76 -10.46 10.76 5.63
N LEU A 77 -11.57 10.29 6.21
CA LEU A 77 -11.88 10.48 7.63
C LEU A 77 -10.82 9.87 8.54
N ALA A 78 -10.34 8.64 8.25
CA ALA A 78 -9.28 8.00 9.03
C ALA A 78 -7.97 8.83 9.01
N VAL A 79 -7.63 9.42 7.86
CA VAL A 79 -6.46 10.32 7.73
C VAL A 79 -6.67 11.62 8.49
N MET A 80 -7.83 12.28 8.32
CA MET A 80 -8.15 13.54 9.02
C MET A 80 -8.10 13.37 10.54
N THR A 81 -8.68 12.29 11.04
CA THR A 81 -8.79 12.00 12.48
C THR A 81 -7.54 11.35 13.07
N GLU A 82 -6.54 11.04 12.25
CA GLU A 82 -5.33 10.30 12.64
C GLU A 82 -5.68 9.00 13.40
N THR A 83 -6.72 8.31 12.92
CA THR A 83 -7.18 7.04 13.46
C THR A 83 -6.45 5.91 12.72
N PRO A 84 -5.64 5.09 13.42
CA PRO A 84 -4.95 3.96 12.81
C PRO A 84 -5.91 3.03 12.08
N LEU A 85 -5.68 2.74 10.81
CA LEU A 85 -6.52 1.81 10.06
C LEU A 85 -5.67 1.03 9.07
N VAL A 86 -5.91 -0.28 8.97
CA VAL A 86 -5.38 -1.07 7.85
C VAL A 86 -6.53 -1.36 6.88
N LEU A 87 -6.34 -1.01 5.61
CA LEU A 87 -7.21 -1.44 4.52
C LEU A 87 -6.44 -2.43 3.65
N VAL A 88 -7.02 -3.60 3.43
CA VAL A 88 -6.48 -4.57 2.47
C VAL A 88 -7.31 -4.48 1.20
N ASP A 89 -6.66 -4.09 0.11
CA ASP A 89 -7.26 -4.10 -1.23
C ASP A 89 -6.71 -5.31 -1.99
N VAL A 90 -7.60 -6.27 -2.26
CA VAL A 90 -7.31 -7.45 -3.04
C VAL A 90 -7.70 -7.15 -4.49
N GLN A 91 -6.76 -6.56 -5.23
CA GLN A 91 -6.99 -6.04 -6.58
C GLN A 91 -7.47 -7.14 -7.55
N ARG A 92 -8.39 -6.75 -8.44
CA ARG A 92 -8.98 -7.61 -9.48
C ARG A 92 -9.18 -6.79 -10.76
N GLY A 93 -9.47 -7.45 -11.88
CA GLY A 93 -9.68 -6.75 -13.16
C GLY A 93 -10.77 -5.70 -13.09
N GLY A 94 -10.45 -4.48 -13.53
CA GLY A 94 -11.38 -3.34 -13.64
C GLY A 94 -11.71 -3.00 -15.10
N PRO A 95 -12.27 -1.80 -15.37
CA PRO A 95 -12.89 -0.87 -14.41
C PRO A 95 -14.30 -1.31 -14.01
N SER A 96 -14.91 -0.60 -13.05
CA SER A 96 -16.27 -0.91 -12.54
C SER A 96 -16.34 -2.36 -12.01
N THR A 97 -17.41 -3.11 -12.30
CA THR A 97 -17.48 -4.55 -11.95
C THR A 97 -16.28 -5.32 -12.48
N GLY A 98 -15.83 -4.96 -13.69
CA GLY A 98 -14.66 -5.48 -14.36
C GLY A 98 -14.69 -7.01 -14.52
N LEU A 99 -13.60 -7.64 -14.14
CA LEU A 99 -13.38 -9.09 -14.20
C LEU A 99 -13.15 -9.62 -12.78
N PRO A 100 -14.21 -9.92 -12.01
CA PRO A 100 -14.09 -10.19 -10.57
C PRO A 100 -13.16 -11.34 -10.19
N THR A 101 -12.94 -12.28 -11.11
CA THR A 101 -12.15 -13.50 -10.91
C THR A 101 -10.77 -13.44 -11.56
N LYS A 102 -10.38 -12.28 -12.10
CA LYS A 102 -9.13 -12.10 -12.86
C LYS A 102 -8.20 -11.14 -12.13
N VAL A 103 -6.90 -11.40 -12.25
CA VAL A 103 -5.86 -10.59 -11.62
C VAL A 103 -5.62 -9.31 -12.41
N GLU A 104 -5.44 -8.20 -11.69
CA GLU A 104 -4.98 -6.92 -12.21
C GLU A 104 -4.35 -6.12 -11.06
N GLN A 105 -3.51 -5.14 -11.39
CA GLN A 105 -2.79 -4.24 -10.49
C GLN A 105 -3.05 -2.78 -10.88
N SER A 106 -4.34 -2.45 -11.05
CA SER A 106 -4.80 -1.19 -11.63
C SER A 106 -5.41 -0.21 -10.61
N ASP A 107 -5.31 -0.51 -9.31
CA ASP A 107 -5.85 0.35 -8.26
C ASP A 107 -4.78 1.24 -7.59
N LEU A 108 -3.49 1.14 -7.96
CA LEU A 108 -2.38 1.87 -7.31
C LEU A 108 -2.60 3.39 -7.24
N LEU A 109 -2.96 4.04 -8.35
CA LEU A 109 -3.21 5.49 -8.32
C LEU A 109 -4.47 5.86 -7.52
N ALA A 110 -5.51 5.02 -7.57
CA ALA A 110 -6.73 5.23 -6.79
C ALA A 110 -6.47 5.04 -5.28
N ALA A 111 -5.61 4.08 -4.91
CA ALA A 111 -5.17 3.88 -3.54
C ALA A 111 -4.38 5.10 -3.05
N MET A 112 -3.47 5.66 -3.85
CA MET A 112 -2.64 6.80 -3.43
C MET A 112 -3.37 8.15 -3.42
N PHE A 113 -4.27 8.37 -4.38
CA PHE A 113 -4.83 9.70 -4.66
C PHE A 113 -6.36 9.73 -4.75
N GLY A 114 -7.04 8.66 -4.37
CA GLY A 114 -8.50 8.58 -4.44
C GLY A 114 -9.21 9.48 -3.42
N GLN A 115 -8.61 9.69 -2.25
CA GLN A 115 -9.20 10.50 -1.17
C GLN A 115 -9.22 11.98 -1.54
N THR A 116 -10.30 12.68 -1.19
CA THR A 116 -10.45 14.12 -1.46
C THR A 116 -9.59 14.96 -0.52
N GLY A 117 -8.97 16.01 -1.06
CA GLY A 117 -8.02 16.86 -0.33
C GLY A 117 -6.64 16.20 -0.12
N ASP A 118 -5.75 16.88 0.60
CA ASP A 118 -4.42 16.35 0.92
C ASP A 118 -4.51 15.29 2.04
N ALA A 119 -4.59 14.03 1.64
CA ALA A 119 -4.74 12.89 2.54
C ALA A 119 -3.49 11.97 2.53
N PRO A 120 -2.35 12.41 3.09
CA PRO A 120 -1.11 11.63 3.07
C PRO A 120 -1.24 10.37 3.94
N HIS A 121 -0.97 9.21 3.35
CA HIS A 121 -1.09 7.91 3.99
C HIS A 121 -0.12 6.90 3.38
N ILE A 122 -0.07 5.69 3.97
CA ILE A 122 0.90 4.67 3.61
C ILE A 122 0.26 3.66 2.64
N VAL A 123 0.95 3.31 1.57
CA VAL A 123 0.55 2.28 0.60
C VAL A 123 1.70 1.29 0.43
N MET A 124 1.41 0.01 0.65
CA MET A 124 2.37 -1.09 0.59
C MET A 124 1.82 -2.26 -0.22
N ALA A 125 2.69 -3.10 -0.78
CA ALA A 125 2.29 -4.28 -1.54
C ALA A 125 3.18 -5.49 -1.25
N PRO A 126 2.62 -6.65 -0.87
CA PRO A 126 3.40 -7.88 -0.71
C PRO A 126 3.72 -8.48 -2.07
N ALA A 127 4.90 -9.08 -2.21
CA ALA A 127 5.34 -9.71 -3.45
C ALA A 127 5.14 -11.22 -3.50
N THR A 128 4.93 -11.86 -2.34
CA THR A 128 4.81 -13.31 -2.20
C THR A 128 3.75 -13.67 -1.15
N ILE A 129 3.33 -14.95 -1.13
CA ILE A 129 2.38 -15.46 -0.13
C ILE A 129 2.95 -15.33 1.31
N GLU A 130 4.25 -15.56 1.48
CA GLU A 130 4.93 -15.33 2.76
C GLU A 130 4.89 -13.84 3.15
N GLU A 131 5.18 -12.95 2.20
CA GLU A 131 5.10 -11.51 2.44
C GLU A 131 3.66 -11.08 2.81
N CYS A 132 2.60 -11.69 2.26
CA CYS A 132 1.21 -11.45 2.68
C CYS A 132 0.98 -11.73 4.19
N PHE A 133 1.68 -12.71 4.76
CA PHE A 133 1.60 -12.97 6.20
C PHE A 133 2.27 -11.85 7.00
N HIS A 134 3.52 -11.52 6.68
CA HIS A 134 4.33 -10.56 7.45
C HIS A 134 3.90 -9.12 7.26
N ILE A 135 3.43 -8.75 6.07
CA ILE A 135 3.06 -7.38 5.74
C ILE A 135 1.91 -6.87 6.60
N MET A 136 0.98 -7.74 7.03
CA MET A 136 -0.11 -7.35 7.92
C MET A 136 0.38 -6.95 9.31
N ILE A 137 1.45 -7.59 9.80
CA ILE A 137 2.08 -7.24 11.07
C ILE A 137 2.75 -5.87 10.95
N THR A 138 3.49 -5.66 9.87
CA THR A 138 4.12 -4.37 9.57
C THR A 138 3.07 -3.27 9.39
N ALA A 139 2.00 -3.52 8.63
CA ALA A 139 0.93 -2.57 8.37
C ALA A 139 0.25 -2.11 9.67
N ARG A 140 -0.10 -3.06 10.57
CA ARG A 140 -0.66 -2.72 11.88
C ARG A 140 0.28 -1.83 12.68
N ARG A 141 1.56 -2.21 12.78
CA ARG A 141 2.57 -1.43 13.52
C ARG A 141 2.74 -0.03 12.95
N LEU A 142 2.75 0.12 11.62
CA LEU A 142 2.87 1.42 10.97
C LEU A 142 1.62 2.27 11.17
N ALA A 143 0.42 1.71 11.00
CA ALA A 143 -0.84 2.41 11.25
C ALA A 143 -0.90 2.95 12.68
N GLU A 144 -0.49 2.14 13.66
CA GLU A 144 -0.43 2.49 15.08
C GLU A 144 0.62 3.57 15.36
N THR A 145 1.87 3.34 14.93
CA THR A 145 3.02 4.22 15.21
C THR A 145 2.84 5.60 14.57
N PHE A 146 2.39 5.63 13.31
CA PHE A 146 2.25 6.87 12.54
C PHE A 146 0.83 7.44 12.62
N ARG A 147 -0.09 6.83 13.38
CA ARG A 147 -1.49 7.28 13.51
C ARG A 147 -2.09 7.65 12.16
N THR A 148 -2.11 6.70 11.24
CA THR A 148 -2.54 6.92 9.86
C THR A 148 -3.16 5.67 9.25
N LEU A 149 -3.72 5.83 8.05
CA LEU A 149 -4.16 4.76 7.18
C LEU A 149 -2.96 4.06 6.53
N VAL A 150 -3.00 2.73 6.54
CA VAL A 150 -2.11 1.87 5.75
C VAL A 150 -2.96 1.04 4.79
N MET A 151 -2.78 1.25 3.49
CA MET A 151 -3.36 0.39 2.46
C MET A 151 -2.36 -0.69 2.07
N VAL A 152 -2.82 -1.94 2.06
CA VAL A 152 -2.07 -3.11 1.59
C VAL A 152 -2.69 -3.55 0.28
N LEU A 153 -1.97 -3.32 -0.82
CA LEU A 153 -2.37 -3.72 -2.17
C LEU A 153 -1.82 -5.11 -2.47
N THR A 154 -2.67 -6.12 -2.33
CA THR A 154 -2.42 -7.46 -2.87
C THR A 154 -3.25 -7.64 -4.14
N ASP A 155 -3.30 -8.84 -4.71
CA ASP A 155 -4.03 -9.09 -5.95
C ASP A 155 -4.62 -10.51 -6.00
N ALA A 156 -5.52 -10.75 -6.95
CA ALA A 156 -6.20 -12.03 -7.11
C ALA A 156 -5.23 -13.22 -7.29
N ASN A 157 -4.02 -12.99 -7.81
CA ASN A 157 -3.02 -14.04 -7.99
C ASN A 157 -2.45 -14.48 -6.64
N LEU A 158 -2.07 -13.55 -5.75
CA LEU A 158 -1.63 -13.91 -4.39
C LEU A 158 -2.78 -14.42 -3.51
N ALA A 159 -4.00 -13.92 -3.71
CA ALA A 159 -5.17 -14.34 -2.92
C ALA A 159 -5.65 -15.76 -3.22
N THR A 160 -5.41 -16.26 -4.44
CA THR A 160 -5.80 -17.60 -4.87
C THR A 160 -4.64 -18.57 -5.02
N GLY A 161 -3.40 -18.06 -5.07
CA GLY A 161 -2.18 -18.86 -5.14
C GLY A 161 -1.91 -19.63 -3.85
N VAL A 162 -1.22 -20.77 -3.99
CA VAL A 162 -0.75 -21.59 -2.87
C VAL A 162 0.70 -21.97 -3.11
N THR A 163 1.57 -21.65 -2.16
CA THR A 163 3.00 -21.97 -2.22
C THR A 163 3.47 -22.34 -0.81
N PRO A 164 4.31 -23.38 -0.64
CA PRO A 164 4.94 -23.64 0.65
C PRO A 164 5.89 -22.50 1.01
N PHE A 165 5.84 -22.05 2.26
CA PHE A 165 6.81 -21.13 2.83
C PHE A 165 7.15 -21.57 4.26
N PRO A 166 8.31 -21.16 4.82
CA PRO A 166 8.69 -21.53 6.18
C PRO A 166 7.59 -21.14 7.17
N THR A 167 7.23 -22.08 8.06
CA THR A 167 6.25 -21.79 9.11
C THR A 167 6.75 -20.61 9.96
N PRO A 168 5.97 -19.51 10.08
CA PRO A 168 6.40 -18.36 10.86
C PRO A 168 6.61 -18.74 12.32
N VAL A 169 7.77 -18.39 12.88
CA VAL A 169 8.03 -18.50 14.32
C VAL A 169 7.34 -17.31 14.99
N LEU A 170 6.31 -17.58 15.79
CA LEU A 170 5.56 -16.54 16.49
C LEU A 170 6.49 -15.71 17.40
N ASP A 171 6.36 -14.38 17.31
CA ASP A 171 7.03 -13.43 18.17
C ASP A 171 5.96 -12.57 18.88
N GLU A 172 6.02 -12.49 20.20
CA GLU A 172 5.09 -11.68 21.01
C GLU A 172 5.11 -10.20 20.60
N LYS A 173 6.23 -9.70 20.07
CA LYS A 173 6.35 -8.33 19.53
C LYS A 173 5.45 -8.07 18.33
N TRP A 174 4.92 -9.12 17.71
CA TRP A 174 3.94 -8.99 16.63
C TRP A 174 2.55 -8.67 17.16
N GLN A 175 2.25 -8.90 18.43
CA GLN A 175 0.92 -8.60 18.96
C GLN A 175 0.79 -7.11 19.27
N ALA A 176 -0.45 -6.61 19.18
CA ALA A 176 -0.78 -5.29 19.68
C ALA A 176 -0.64 -5.29 21.21
N ALA A 177 -0.07 -4.21 21.75
CA ALA A 177 0.06 -4.07 23.20
C ALA A 177 -1.34 -4.03 23.86
N PRO A 178 -1.45 -4.40 25.15
CA PRO A 178 -2.64 -4.11 25.93
C PRO A 178 -2.96 -2.62 25.88
N LEU A 179 -4.26 -2.28 25.95
CA LEU A 179 -4.68 -0.89 25.98
C LEU A 179 -4.15 -0.19 27.23
N ASP A 180 -3.50 0.96 27.04
CA ASP A 180 -3.15 1.83 28.15
C ASP A 180 -4.40 2.61 28.59
N LEU A 181 -4.91 2.25 29.77
CA LEU A 181 -6.06 2.90 30.41
C LEU A 181 -5.64 3.83 31.56
N ALA A 182 -4.34 4.12 31.71
CA ALA A 182 -3.85 5.09 32.68
C ALA A 182 -4.40 6.50 32.39
N PRO A 183 -4.58 7.35 33.42
CA PRO A 183 -4.99 8.73 33.23
C PRO A 183 -4.12 9.46 32.20
N VAL A 184 -4.76 10.28 31.38
CA VAL A 184 -4.06 11.18 30.46
C VAL A 184 -3.27 12.21 31.27
N LYS A 185 -2.07 12.58 30.81
CA LYS A 185 -1.23 13.56 31.52
C LYS A 185 -1.91 14.92 31.55
N ASP A 186 -1.80 15.63 32.66
CA ASP A 186 -2.37 16.97 32.79
C ASP A 186 -1.87 17.89 31.67
N GLY A 187 -2.81 18.50 30.94
CA GLY A 187 -2.52 19.41 29.83
C GLY A 187 -2.18 18.75 28.48
N GLN A 188 -2.11 17.41 28.40
CA GLN A 188 -1.92 16.70 27.13
C GLN A 188 -3.12 16.91 26.21
N LYS A 189 -2.85 17.26 24.95
CA LYS A 189 -3.88 17.51 23.94
C LYS A 189 -4.08 16.27 23.06
N PRO A 190 -5.28 16.05 22.48
CA PRO A 190 -5.53 14.90 21.60
C PRO A 190 -4.62 14.83 20.37
N TYR A 191 -4.20 15.99 19.87
CA TYR A 191 -3.27 16.14 18.74
C TYR A 191 -2.06 16.98 19.17
N ASP A 192 -1.43 16.60 20.28
CA ASP A 192 -0.19 17.23 20.76
C ASP A 192 0.99 16.83 19.86
N TRP A 193 1.02 17.39 18.65
CA TRP A 193 2.00 17.05 17.62
C TRP A 193 3.40 17.51 18.00
N ASP A 194 4.35 16.59 17.96
CA ASP A 194 5.77 16.91 17.94
C ASP A 194 6.09 17.68 16.64
N PRO A 195 6.66 18.90 16.71
CA PRO A 195 6.94 19.71 15.53
C PRO A 195 7.99 19.11 14.59
N LYS A 196 8.87 18.22 15.08
CA LYS A 196 9.92 17.55 14.30
C LYS A 196 9.43 16.29 13.61
N THR A 197 8.49 15.56 14.21
CA THR A 197 8.03 14.27 13.68
C THR A 197 6.60 14.29 13.15
N GLY A 198 5.78 15.24 13.59
CA GLY A 198 4.35 15.27 13.35
C GLY A 198 3.56 14.22 14.14
N LEU A 199 4.23 13.39 14.94
CA LEU A 199 3.58 12.34 15.74
C LEU A 199 2.94 12.94 17.00
N SER A 200 1.89 12.29 17.49
CA SER A 200 1.21 12.65 18.73
C SER A 200 0.76 11.36 19.44
N GLU A 201 0.70 11.40 20.77
CA GLU A 201 0.18 10.26 21.55
C GLU A 201 -1.34 10.15 21.37
N ARG A 202 -1.83 8.93 21.14
CA ARG A 202 -3.25 8.68 20.97
C ARG A 202 -3.96 8.56 22.31
N ILE A 203 -5.03 9.34 22.50
CA ILE A 203 -5.93 9.19 23.64
C ILE A 203 -7.00 8.15 23.29
N ILE A 204 -7.07 7.08 24.08
CA ILE A 204 -8.05 6.00 23.93
C ILE A 204 -9.27 6.29 24.83
N PRO A 205 -10.51 6.15 24.32
CA PRO A 205 -11.71 6.24 25.14
C PRO A 205 -11.63 5.34 26.37
N GLY A 206 -12.01 5.87 27.53
CA GLY A 206 -11.90 5.19 28.83
C GLY A 206 -10.72 5.64 29.69
N ARG A 207 -9.72 6.33 29.13
CA ARG A 207 -8.64 6.96 29.92
C ARG A 207 -9.17 8.17 30.71
N PRO A 208 -9.05 8.20 32.06
CA PRO A 208 -9.45 9.36 32.86
C PRO A 208 -8.74 10.65 32.41
N GLY A 209 -9.47 11.77 32.38
CA GLY A 209 -8.93 13.07 31.92
C GLY A 209 -8.78 13.21 30.40
N GLY A 210 -9.07 12.16 29.62
CA GLY A 210 -8.87 12.12 28.17
C GLY A 210 -10.08 12.47 27.30
N MET A 211 -11.09 13.18 27.81
CA MET A 211 -12.29 13.47 27.01
C MET A 211 -12.01 14.46 25.89
N PHE A 212 -12.36 14.10 24.66
CA PHE A 212 -12.36 15.01 23.50
C PHE A 212 -13.42 14.58 22.48
N THR A 213 -13.69 15.47 21.52
CA THR A 213 -14.62 15.20 20.41
C THR A 213 -13.81 14.94 19.15
N LEU A 214 -13.96 13.75 18.55
CA LEU A 214 -13.39 13.46 17.24
C LEU A 214 -14.21 14.16 16.15
N THR A 215 -13.56 14.69 15.12
CA THR A 215 -14.26 15.36 14.01
C THR A 215 -13.51 15.19 12.69
N GLY A 216 -14.28 15.06 11.59
CA GLY A 216 -13.75 15.12 10.23
C GLY A 216 -13.53 16.55 9.71
N LEU A 217 -13.91 17.57 10.49
CA LEU A 217 -13.63 18.97 10.16
C LEU A 217 -12.16 19.32 10.45
N ALA A 218 -11.67 20.38 9.81
CA ALA A 218 -10.39 20.98 10.19
C ALA A 218 -10.42 21.35 11.69
N HIS A 219 -9.35 21.00 12.40
CA HIS A 219 -9.29 21.14 13.85
C HIS A 219 -7.89 21.53 14.34
N ASP A 220 -7.85 22.14 15.52
CA ASP A 220 -6.64 22.48 16.24
C ASP A 220 -6.05 21.29 17.03
N ASP A 221 -4.96 21.55 17.75
CA ASP A 221 -4.29 20.52 18.58
C ASP A 221 -5.18 19.98 19.73
N ARG A 222 -6.27 20.68 20.07
CA ARG A 222 -7.27 20.31 21.08
C ARG A 222 -8.48 19.57 20.49
N SER A 223 -8.45 19.22 19.21
CA SER A 223 -9.58 18.61 18.49
C SER A 223 -10.81 19.52 18.43
N LYS A 224 -10.63 20.84 18.46
CA LYS A 224 -11.70 21.82 18.28
C LYS A 224 -11.72 22.28 16.85
N VAL A 225 -12.93 22.39 16.29
CA VAL A 225 -13.16 22.88 14.93
C VAL A 225 -12.50 24.24 14.76
N ALA A 226 -11.62 24.36 13.77
CA ALA A 226 -10.81 25.55 13.56
C ALA A 226 -10.56 25.76 12.06
N TYR A 227 -10.88 26.96 11.58
CA TYR A 227 -10.83 27.31 10.15
C TYR A 227 -9.80 28.38 9.80
N SER A 228 -8.95 28.78 10.77
CA SER A 228 -7.92 29.77 10.49
C SER A 228 -6.83 29.17 9.58
N ALA A 229 -6.26 30.00 8.72
CA ALA A 229 -5.28 29.57 7.72
C ALA A 229 -4.03 28.95 8.36
N ASP A 230 -3.56 29.50 9.48
CA ASP A 230 -2.39 29.03 10.22
C ASP A 230 -2.62 27.65 10.85
N ILE A 231 -3.81 27.39 11.42
CA ILE A 231 -4.16 26.10 12.00
C ILE A 231 -4.29 25.04 10.90
N HIS A 232 -4.96 25.37 9.80
CA HIS A 232 -5.07 24.45 8.68
C HIS A 232 -3.70 24.09 8.10
N GLN A 233 -2.84 25.09 7.82
CA GLN A 233 -1.48 24.89 7.34
C GLN A 233 -0.64 24.03 8.29
N ARG A 234 -0.74 24.28 9.61
CA ARG A 234 -0.02 23.53 10.63
C ARG A 234 -0.48 22.07 10.68
N SER A 235 -1.78 21.81 10.76
CA SER A 235 -2.31 20.44 10.85
C SER A 235 -1.96 19.61 9.62
N SER A 236 -2.06 20.20 8.41
CA SER A 236 -1.64 19.54 7.16
C SER A 236 -0.14 19.26 7.15
N ALA A 237 0.68 20.20 7.62
CA ALA A 237 2.12 19.98 7.76
C ALA A 237 2.45 18.84 8.74
N MET A 238 1.70 18.70 9.85
CA MET A 238 1.93 17.62 10.82
C MET A 238 1.57 16.25 10.24
N ARG A 239 0.41 16.10 9.59
CA ARG A 239 0.02 14.84 8.92
C ARG A 239 1.03 14.43 7.84
N SER A 240 1.46 15.37 7.00
CA SER A 240 2.47 15.11 5.96
C SER A 240 3.84 14.76 6.54
N ARG A 241 4.27 15.43 7.61
CA ARG A 241 5.58 15.19 8.25
C ARG A 241 5.75 13.76 8.74
N LYS A 242 4.67 13.10 9.20
CA LYS A 242 4.71 11.69 9.60
C LYS A 242 5.16 10.78 8.46
N ILE A 243 4.69 11.05 7.24
CA ILE A 243 5.06 10.27 6.05
C ILE A 243 6.52 10.52 5.68
N ALA A 244 7.01 11.77 5.79
CA ALA A 244 8.42 12.08 5.59
C ALA A 244 9.33 11.40 6.63
N VAL A 245 8.89 11.32 7.90
CA VAL A 245 9.62 10.58 8.95
C VAL A 245 9.69 9.11 8.58
N LEU A 246 8.57 8.47 8.22
CA LEU A 246 8.57 7.08 7.78
C LEU A 246 9.55 6.87 6.63
N GLN A 247 9.49 7.70 5.59
CA GLN A 247 10.38 7.57 4.43
C GLN A 247 11.86 7.61 4.82
N SER A 248 12.25 8.44 5.79
CA SER A 248 13.65 8.52 6.26
C SER A 248 14.11 7.30 7.07
N LEU A 249 13.17 6.48 7.56
CA LEU A 249 13.46 5.23 8.28
C LEU A 249 13.48 4.00 7.35
N LEU A 250 12.98 4.13 6.12
CA LEU A 250 13.00 3.05 5.14
C LEU A 250 14.42 2.80 4.62
N GLN A 251 14.66 1.55 4.24
CA GLN A 251 15.91 1.15 3.57
C GLN A 251 15.72 1.20 2.06
N PRO A 252 16.79 1.52 1.29
CA PRO A 252 16.74 1.38 -0.16
C PRO A 252 16.42 -0.05 -0.58
N PRO A 253 15.66 -0.24 -1.68
CA PRO A 253 15.33 -1.57 -2.15
C PRO A 253 16.54 -2.29 -2.72
N THR A 254 16.51 -3.62 -2.62
CA THR A 254 17.59 -4.49 -3.12
C THR A 254 17.41 -4.78 -4.60
N VAL A 255 18.47 -4.55 -5.38
CA VAL A 255 18.54 -4.95 -6.80
C VAL A 255 18.81 -6.44 -6.90
N TYR A 256 18.01 -7.14 -7.70
CA TYR A 256 18.22 -8.53 -8.10
C TYR A 256 19.05 -8.58 -9.39
N GLY A 257 20.25 -9.16 -9.31
CA GLY A 257 21.23 -9.14 -10.40
C GLY A 257 22.37 -8.17 -10.11
N ASP A 258 22.96 -7.59 -11.16
CA ASP A 258 24.07 -6.65 -11.03
C ASP A 258 23.60 -5.25 -10.65
N ALA A 259 24.43 -4.50 -9.92
CA ALA A 259 24.12 -3.13 -9.48
C ALA A 259 24.12 -2.09 -10.61
N THR A 260 24.58 -2.46 -11.81
CA THR A 260 24.63 -1.64 -13.04
C THR A 260 24.26 -2.52 -14.23
N GLY A 261 23.80 -1.93 -15.33
CA GLY A 261 23.41 -2.73 -16.50
C GLY A 261 22.83 -1.93 -17.65
N ASP A 262 22.39 -2.64 -18.68
CA ASP A 262 21.73 -2.05 -19.85
C ASP A 262 20.24 -1.79 -19.59
N LEU A 263 19.58 -2.61 -18.75
CA LEU A 263 18.16 -2.47 -18.41
C LEU A 263 17.89 -2.86 -16.95
N LEU A 264 17.14 -2.01 -16.25
CA LEU A 264 16.52 -2.33 -14.96
C LEU A 264 15.02 -2.56 -15.16
N VAL A 265 14.52 -3.74 -14.75
CA VAL A 265 13.09 -4.06 -14.74
C VAL A 265 12.53 -3.80 -13.33
N VAL A 266 11.55 -2.91 -13.21
CA VAL A 266 10.95 -2.55 -11.92
C VAL A 266 9.54 -3.12 -11.80
N GLY A 267 9.28 -3.90 -10.76
CA GLY A 267 7.98 -4.50 -10.48
C GLY A 267 7.46 -4.17 -9.09
N TRP A 268 6.22 -4.56 -8.84
CA TRP A 268 5.60 -4.55 -7.52
C TRP A 268 4.51 -5.63 -7.43
N GLY A 269 4.09 -5.97 -6.21
CA GLY A 269 3.06 -7.00 -5.98
C GLY A 269 3.45 -8.37 -6.53
N SER A 270 2.48 -9.14 -7.04
CA SER A 270 2.69 -10.54 -7.46
C SER A 270 3.57 -10.75 -8.70
N THR A 271 4.03 -9.69 -9.38
CA THR A 271 4.86 -9.79 -10.58
C THR A 271 6.30 -10.25 -10.32
N LYS A 272 6.75 -10.27 -9.05
CA LYS A 272 8.14 -10.53 -8.65
C LYS A 272 8.70 -11.81 -9.27
N GLY A 273 8.05 -12.95 -9.05
CA GLY A 273 8.56 -14.24 -9.49
C GLY A 273 8.68 -14.33 -11.02
N ALA A 274 7.71 -13.77 -11.75
CA ALA A 274 7.73 -13.78 -13.20
C ALA A 274 8.83 -12.85 -13.76
N ILE A 275 9.06 -11.71 -13.11
CA ILE A 275 10.15 -10.77 -13.46
C ILE A 275 11.51 -11.41 -13.19
N GLU A 276 11.75 -11.95 -12.00
CA GLU A 276 13.03 -12.56 -11.63
C GLU A 276 13.38 -13.73 -12.56
N GLU A 277 12.42 -14.60 -12.89
CA GLU A 277 12.64 -15.68 -13.84
C GLU A 277 12.95 -15.18 -15.26
N ALA A 278 12.26 -14.14 -15.73
CA ALA A 278 12.54 -13.53 -17.03
C ALA A 278 13.94 -12.90 -17.08
N VAL A 279 14.36 -12.23 -15.99
CA VAL A 279 15.69 -11.66 -15.84
C VAL A 279 16.76 -12.77 -15.82
N ASP A 280 16.56 -13.86 -15.09
CA ASP A 280 17.48 -15.00 -15.09
C ASP A 280 17.67 -15.58 -16.50
N ARG A 281 16.57 -15.73 -17.25
CA ARG A 281 16.60 -16.22 -18.64
C ARG A 281 17.31 -15.23 -19.58
N ALA A 282 17.11 -13.92 -19.40
CA ALA A 282 17.78 -12.87 -20.16
C ALA A 282 19.29 -12.86 -19.88
N ARG A 283 19.68 -12.98 -18.60
CA ARG A 283 21.09 -13.03 -18.16
C ARG A 283 21.80 -14.28 -18.68
N LYS A 284 21.12 -15.45 -18.71
CA LYS A 284 21.63 -16.67 -19.36
C LYS A 284 21.89 -16.51 -20.86
N GLN A 285 21.29 -15.51 -21.51
CA GLN A 285 21.54 -15.14 -22.92
C GLN A 285 22.61 -14.05 -23.07
N GLY A 286 23.29 -13.68 -21.98
CA GLY A 286 24.34 -12.65 -21.98
C GLY A 286 23.84 -11.21 -21.90
N LEU A 287 22.53 -10.98 -21.67
CA LEU A 287 21.98 -9.64 -21.52
C LEU A 287 22.28 -9.08 -20.13
N LYS A 288 22.68 -7.80 -20.06
CA LYS A 288 22.95 -7.09 -18.79
C LYS A 288 21.67 -6.50 -18.21
N VAL A 289 20.82 -7.38 -17.66
CA VAL A 289 19.52 -7.01 -17.09
C VAL A 289 19.51 -7.32 -15.60
N SER A 290 18.89 -6.44 -14.83
CA SER A 290 18.61 -6.61 -13.40
C SER A 290 17.14 -6.30 -13.11
N ALA A 291 16.65 -6.70 -11.95
CA ALA A 291 15.32 -6.38 -11.46
C ALA A 291 15.35 -5.60 -10.14
N LEU A 292 14.29 -4.84 -9.87
CA LEU A 292 14.00 -4.20 -8.60
C LEU A 292 12.52 -4.41 -8.29
N HIS A 293 12.19 -4.75 -7.04
CA HIS A 293 10.79 -4.98 -6.65
C HIS A 293 10.43 -4.14 -5.42
N LEU A 294 9.42 -3.28 -5.55
CA LEU A 294 9.05 -2.32 -4.50
C LEU A 294 8.03 -2.93 -3.53
N ARG A 295 8.15 -2.61 -2.23
CA ARG A 295 7.17 -2.97 -1.20
C ARG A 295 6.44 -1.76 -0.66
N PHE A 296 7.11 -0.62 -0.52
CA PHE A 296 6.47 0.66 -0.22
C PHE A 296 6.25 1.47 -1.50
N LEU A 297 4.99 1.80 -1.77
CA LEU A 297 4.56 2.58 -2.93
C LEU A 297 4.23 4.02 -2.54
N SER A 298 3.79 4.23 -1.29
CA SER A 298 3.64 5.54 -0.66
C SER A 298 4.02 5.45 0.83
N PRO A 299 5.02 6.21 1.33
CA PRO A 299 6.01 6.91 0.52
C PRO A 299 6.83 5.92 -0.31
N LEU A 300 7.35 6.34 -1.46
CA LEU A 300 8.26 5.51 -2.25
C LEU A 300 9.54 5.22 -1.45
N GLU A 301 10.06 3.99 -1.60
CA GLU A 301 11.33 3.58 -1.01
C GLU A 301 12.47 4.54 -1.43
N PRO A 302 13.45 4.82 -0.55
CA PRO A 302 14.49 5.80 -0.83
C PRO A 302 15.57 5.27 -1.78
N GLY A 303 16.39 6.16 -2.34
CA GLY A 303 17.56 5.78 -3.14
C GLY A 303 17.25 5.37 -4.59
N LEU A 304 16.00 5.49 -5.04
CA LEU A 304 15.58 5.03 -6.37
C LEU A 304 16.29 5.77 -7.50
N LYS A 305 16.49 7.09 -7.39
CA LYS A 305 17.18 7.88 -8.42
C LYS A 305 18.62 7.40 -8.61
N GLU A 306 19.34 7.19 -7.50
CA GLU A 306 20.72 6.72 -7.49
C GLU A 306 20.82 5.30 -8.07
N ILE A 307 19.85 4.44 -7.79
CA ILE A 307 19.77 3.11 -8.41
C ILE A 307 19.51 3.24 -9.92
N PHE A 308 18.52 4.03 -10.33
CA PHE A 308 18.07 4.10 -11.72
C PHE A 308 19.15 4.67 -12.65
N THR A 309 19.92 5.67 -12.20
CA THR A 309 21.02 6.26 -12.99
C THR A 309 22.17 5.30 -13.30
N LYS A 310 22.24 4.14 -12.63
CA LYS A 310 23.23 3.08 -12.89
C LYS A 310 22.88 2.18 -14.06
N PHE A 311 21.70 2.36 -14.65
CA PHE A 311 21.20 1.59 -15.78
C PHE A 311 20.96 2.50 -16.99
N LYS A 312 21.23 1.99 -18.20
CA LYS A 312 20.99 2.76 -19.43
C LYS A 312 19.50 3.00 -19.69
N LYS A 313 18.66 2.05 -19.27
CA LYS A 313 17.19 2.13 -19.36
C LYS A 313 16.55 1.57 -18.09
N VAL A 314 15.39 2.10 -17.76
CA VAL A 314 14.52 1.57 -16.69
C VAL A 314 13.14 1.33 -17.30
N MET A 315 12.53 0.19 -17.00
CA MET A 315 11.20 -0.19 -17.47
C MET A 315 10.39 -0.78 -16.33
N THR A 316 9.15 -0.34 -16.13
CA THR A 316 8.20 -1.04 -15.24
C THR A 316 7.54 -2.23 -15.93
N VAL A 317 7.28 -3.29 -15.16
CA VAL A 317 6.44 -4.43 -15.58
C VAL A 317 5.28 -4.55 -14.60
N GLU A 318 4.06 -4.40 -15.13
CA GLU A 318 2.86 -4.25 -14.30
C GLU A 318 1.68 -5.02 -14.92
N ILE A 319 0.76 -5.52 -14.06
CA ILE A 319 -0.52 -6.07 -14.52
C ILE A 319 -1.56 -4.95 -14.61
N ASN A 320 -1.23 -3.87 -15.31
CA ASN A 320 -2.14 -2.78 -15.63
C ASN A 320 -1.87 -2.28 -17.05
N TYR A 321 -2.78 -1.50 -17.62
CA TYR A 321 -2.72 -1.17 -19.04
C TYR A 321 -1.76 0.00 -19.31
N SER A 322 -0.90 -0.17 -20.33
CA SER A 322 -0.12 0.89 -20.96
C SER A 322 -0.17 0.75 -22.47
N ASP A 323 -0.13 1.85 -23.22
CA ASP A 323 -0.07 1.82 -24.68
C ASP A 323 1.29 1.32 -25.17
N GLU A 324 1.29 0.60 -26.30
CA GLU A 324 2.54 0.34 -27.03
C GLU A 324 2.94 1.59 -27.83
N PRO A 325 4.25 1.91 -27.92
CA PRO A 325 4.71 3.14 -28.59
C PRO A 325 4.33 3.26 -30.06
N ASP A 326 4.06 2.14 -30.74
CA ASP A 326 3.73 2.04 -32.16
C ASP A 326 2.23 1.83 -32.44
N ASP A 327 1.38 1.88 -31.40
CA ASP A 327 -0.06 1.80 -31.57
C ASP A 327 -0.60 3.00 -32.38
N PRO A 328 -1.68 2.81 -33.17
CA PRO A 328 -2.26 3.88 -33.99
C PRO A 328 -2.58 5.13 -33.17
N TYR A 329 -2.11 6.29 -33.65
CA TYR A 329 -2.29 7.61 -33.02
C TYR A 329 -1.59 7.82 -31.67
N VAL A 330 -0.81 6.84 -31.19
CA VAL A 330 0.01 7.00 -30.00
C VAL A 330 1.30 7.73 -30.35
N THR A 331 1.61 8.75 -29.56
CA THR A 331 2.83 9.57 -29.63
C THR A 331 3.44 9.65 -28.24
N GLU A 332 4.70 10.05 -28.12
CA GLU A 332 5.32 10.26 -26.81
C GLU A 332 4.57 11.27 -25.93
N GLU A 333 3.83 12.21 -26.52
CA GLU A 333 3.07 13.24 -25.80
C GLU A 333 1.77 12.69 -25.20
N ASN A 334 1.08 11.77 -25.90
CA ASN A 334 -0.24 11.27 -25.50
C ASN A 334 -0.22 9.83 -24.95
N ARG A 335 0.93 9.13 -24.99
CA ARG A 335 1.06 7.74 -24.57
C ARG A 335 0.62 7.54 -23.12
N ARG A 336 -0.34 6.65 -22.90
CA ARG A 336 -0.72 6.22 -21.56
C ARG A 336 0.33 5.27 -21.00
N ARG A 337 1.00 5.69 -19.93
CA ARG A 337 1.99 4.90 -19.20
C ARG A 337 1.35 4.10 -18.06
N GLY A 338 2.03 3.03 -17.65
CA GLY A 338 1.66 2.26 -16.46
C GLY A 338 1.69 3.10 -15.19
N GLN A 339 0.90 2.71 -14.19
CA GLN A 339 0.70 3.50 -12.98
C GLN A 339 2.00 3.73 -12.20
N LEU A 340 2.80 2.69 -12.00
CA LEU A 340 4.09 2.81 -11.33
C LEU A 340 5.08 3.63 -12.17
N SER A 341 5.08 3.48 -13.50
CA SER A 341 5.94 4.28 -14.37
C SER A 341 5.66 5.78 -14.22
N MET A 342 4.39 6.19 -14.20
CA MET A 342 4.02 7.60 -13.97
C MET A 342 4.56 8.12 -12.63
N LEU A 343 4.40 7.34 -11.56
CA LEU A 343 4.90 7.70 -10.22
C LEU A 343 6.43 7.82 -10.18
N LEU A 344 7.14 6.84 -10.74
CA LEU A 344 8.60 6.80 -10.71
C LEU A 344 9.22 7.93 -11.52
N ARG A 345 8.63 8.30 -12.66
CA ARG A 345 9.07 9.47 -13.45
C ARG A 345 8.92 10.76 -12.64
N ASN A 346 7.78 10.93 -11.98
CA ASN A 346 7.52 12.10 -11.13
C ASN A 346 8.50 12.19 -9.95
N ALA A 347 8.74 11.08 -9.26
CA ALA A 347 9.55 11.07 -8.06
C ALA A 347 11.07 11.13 -8.31
N THR A 348 11.55 10.55 -9.42
CA THR A 348 13.00 10.41 -9.67
C THR A 348 13.54 11.35 -10.74
N LEU A 349 12.66 11.89 -11.60
CA LEU A 349 13.02 12.63 -12.82
C LEU A 349 13.88 11.80 -13.81
N VAL A 350 13.88 10.48 -13.67
CA VAL A 350 14.50 9.55 -14.63
C VAL A 350 13.46 9.13 -15.67
N ASP A 351 13.90 8.95 -16.91
CA ASP A 351 13.08 8.41 -17.98
C ASP A 351 12.81 6.91 -17.73
N VAL A 352 11.67 6.63 -17.11
CA VAL A 352 11.18 5.27 -16.84
C VAL A 352 10.14 4.90 -17.89
N ASP A 353 10.43 3.88 -18.70
CA ASP A 353 9.49 3.28 -19.64
C ASP A 353 8.55 2.28 -18.95
N CYS A 354 7.57 1.73 -19.65
CA CYS A 354 6.66 0.73 -19.11
C CYS A 354 6.30 -0.36 -20.13
N TRP A 355 6.03 -1.54 -19.58
CA TRP A 355 5.33 -2.63 -20.24
C TRP A 355 4.24 -3.14 -19.31
N GLY A 356 3.04 -2.59 -19.49
CA GLY A 356 1.82 -2.99 -18.79
C GLY A 356 0.93 -3.85 -19.67
N ARG A 357 0.42 -4.95 -19.13
CA ARG A 357 -0.57 -5.82 -19.81
C ARG A 357 -1.72 -6.16 -18.87
N VAL A 358 -2.93 -6.29 -19.41
CA VAL A 358 -4.16 -6.65 -18.68
C VAL A 358 -4.84 -7.91 -19.27
N PRO A 359 -4.14 -9.05 -19.36
CA PRO A 359 -4.72 -10.25 -19.96
C PRO A 359 -5.75 -10.94 -19.04
N GLY A 360 -5.92 -10.45 -17.80
CA GLY A 360 -6.70 -11.10 -16.75
C GLY A 360 -6.04 -12.36 -16.17
N GLU A 361 -4.78 -12.63 -16.51
CA GLU A 361 -3.96 -13.73 -15.99
C GLU A 361 -2.60 -13.20 -15.50
N PRO A 362 -1.91 -13.94 -14.60
CA PRO A 362 -0.56 -13.58 -14.20
C PRO A 362 0.37 -13.49 -15.42
N LEU A 363 1.31 -12.54 -15.40
CA LEU A 363 2.27 -12.38 -16.49
C LEU A 363 3.18 -13.59 -16.58
N ARG A 364 3.37 -14.09 -17.80
CA ARG A 364 4.26 -15.22 -18.07
C ARG A 364 5.70 -14.74 -18.17
N PRO A 365 6.68 -15.45 -17.58
CA PRO A 365 8.10 -15.08 -17.69
C PRO A 365 8.58 -14.94 -19.14
N MET A 366 8.07 -15.76 -20.07
CA MET A 366 8.43 -15.68 -21.48
C MET A 366 7.97 -14.38 -22.15
N SER A 367 6.78 -13.88 -21.83
CA SER A 367 6.27 -12.60 -22.37
C SER A 367 7.09 -11.42 -21.83
N ILE A 368 7.48 -11.47 -20.55
CA ILE A 368 8.37 -10.46 -19.96
C ILE A 368 9.76 -10.52 -20.61
N LEU A 369 10.29 -11.72 -20.88
CA LEU A 369 11.56 -11.90 -21.58
C LEU A 369 11.53 -11.31 -23.00
N GLU A 370 10.43 -11.49 -23.73
CA GLU A 370 10.24 -10.86 -25.04
C GLU A 370 10.20 -9.33 -24.93
N ALA A 371 9.48 -8.79 -23.94
CA ALA A 371 9.46 -7.35 -23.66
C ALA A 371 10.86 -6.81 -23.31
N ILE A 372 11.65 -7.55 -22.52
CA ILE A 372 13.05 -7.22 -22.21
C ILE A 372 13.87 -7.16 -23.50
N ARG A 373 13.81 -8.18 -24.35
CA ARG A 373 14.55 -8.24 -25.62
C ARG A 373 14.21 -7.06 -26.54
N GLY A 374 12.92 -6.73 -26.66
CA GLY A 374 12.45 -5.62 -27.48
C GLY A 374 12.91 -4.24 -26.99
N ARG A 375 13.23 -4.10 -25.69
CA ARG A 375 13.59 -2.82 -25.07
C ARG A 375 15.06 -2.67 -24.71
N MET A 376 15.88 -3.72 -24.91
CA MET A 376 17.33 -3.60 -24.78
C MET A 376 17.84 -2.39 -25.58
N PRO A 377 18.79 -1.61 -25.05
CA PRO A 377 19.48 -0.59 -25.85
C PRO A 377 20.02 -1.26 -27.13
N ARG A 378 19.68 -0.71 -28.29
CA ARG A 378 20.31 -1.15 -29.55
C ARG A 378 21.81 -0.97 -29.37
N GLY A 379 22.57 -2.03 -29.64
CA GLY A 379 24.02 -2.01 -29.45
C GLY A 379 24.61 -0.77 -30.11
N GLY A 380 25.15 0.14 -29.31
CA GLY A 380 26.10 1.12 -29.81
C GLY A 380 27.32 0.33 -30.22
N ALA A 381 27.40 -0.04 -31.50
CA ALA A 381 28.67 -0.33 -32.12
C ALA A 381 29.44 1.00 -32.13
N ALA A 382 30.38 1.12 -31.21
CA ALA A 382 31.54 1.99 -31.32
C ALA A 382 32.74 1.18 -30.83
#